data_AF-A0A7W1J3D0-F1
#
_entry.id   AF-A0A7W1J3D0-F1
#
_cell.length_a   1.000
_cell.length_b   1.000
_cell.length_c   1.000
_cell.angle_alpha   90.00
_cell.angle_beta   90.00
_cell.angle_gamma   90.00
#
_symmetry.space_group_name_H-M   'P 1'
#
loop_
_entity.id
_entity.type
_entity.pdbx_description
1 polymer ?
#
loop_
_entity_poly.entity_id
_entity_poly.type
_entity_poly.pdbx_seq_one_letter_code
_entity_poly.pdbx_strand_id
1 'polypeptide(L)' 'MMQIAPGVYSMDQSKGGHVHAFLLDEGTALTLIDTLFDTDARRIIDRIGSIGRSVEDLKHIVLTHAHRSHL' A
#
# COMPACT_ATOMS: atom_id res chain seq x y z
N MET A 1 -7.37 -1.73 -6.63
CA MET A 1 -5.94 -1.55 -6.96
C MET A 1 -5.66 -2.12 -8.32
N MET A 2 -4.75 -1.45 -9.01
CA MET A 2 -4.37 -1.67 -10.39
C MET A 2 -2.88 -1.98 -10.43
N GLN A 3 -2.47 -2.95 -11.24
CA GLN A 3 -1.06 -3.17 -11.50
C GLN A 3 -0.61 -2.19 -12.58
N ILE A 4 0.33 -1.30 -12.25
CA ILE A 4 0.80 -0.24 -13.16
C ILE A 4 2.13 -0.59 -13.84
N ALA A 5 2.86 -1.54 -13.27
CA ALA A 5 4.02 -2.20 -13.87
C ALA A 5 4.18 -3.60 -13.24
N PRO A 6 4.98 -4.52 -13.82
CA PRO A 6 5.28 -5.80 -13.18
C PRO A 6 5.75 -5.60 -11.73
N GLY A 7 5.09 -6.27 -10.78
CA GLY A 7 5.35 -6.12 -9.34
C GLY A 7 4.95 -4.78 -8.70
N VAL A 8 4.42 -3.80 -9.45
CA VAL A 8 4.04 -2.48 -8.91
C VAL A 8 2.55 -2.28 -8.97
N TYR A 9 1.95 -2.04 -7.81
CA TYR A 9 0.51 -1.91 -7.69
C TYR A 9 0.10 -0.61 -7.01
N SER A 10 -0.88 0.09 -7.59
CA SER A 10 -1.41 1.33 -7.06
C SER A 10 -2.75 1.12 -6.35
N MET A 11 -2.88 1.76 -5.19
CA MET A 11 -4.09 1.88 -4.39
C MET A 11 -4.45 3.36 -4.29
N ASP A 12 -5.73 3.67 -4.41
CA ASP A 12 -6.26 5.02 -4.32
C ASP A 12 -7.46 5.07 -3.35
N GLN A 13 -7.69 6.25 -2.78
CA GLN A 13 -8.90 6.57 -2.02
C GLN A 13 -9.17 8.07 -2.00
N SER A 14 -10.44 8.44 -1.79
CA SER A 14 -10.90 9.83 -1.85
C SER A 14 -10.76 10.61 -0.55
N LYS A 15 -10.62 9.96 0.62
CA LYS A 15 -10.44 10.68 1.90
C LYS A 15 -9.07 11.36 1.93
N GLY A 16 -8.96 12.48 2.63
CA GLY A 16 -7.69 13.21 2.75
C GLY A 16 -7.20 13.89 1.46
N GLY A 17 -8.06 14.02 0.43
CA GLY A 17 -7.75 14.75 -0.80
C GLY A 17 -7.16 13.90 -1.92
N HIS A 18 -7.79 12.76 -2.25
CA HIS A 18 -7.34 11.83 -3.31
C HIS A 18 -5.89 11.36 -3.13
N VAL A 19 -5.69 10.45 -2.19
CA VAL A 19 -4.36 9.92 -1.87
C VAL A 19 -4.10 8.56 -2.49
N HIS A 20 -2.82 8.28 -2.64
CA HIS A 20 -2.31 7.05 -3.21
C HIS A 20 -1.41 6.33 -2.22
N ALA A 21 -1.40 5.01 -2.32
CA ALA A 21 -0.38 4.15 -1.77
C ALA A 21 0.09 3.19 -2.86
N PHE A 22 1.33 2.73 -2.77
CA PHE A 22 1.90 1.80 -3.73
C PHE A 22 2.46 0.58 -3.00
N LEU A 23 2.15 -0.60 -3.53
CA LEU A 23 2.74 -1.85 -3.07
C LEU A 23 3.73 -2.33 -4.12
N LEU A 24 4.98 -2.54 -3.70
CA LEU A 24 6.05 -3.10 -4.52
C LEU A 24 6.25 -4.55 -4.11
N ASP A 25 6.17 -5.45 -5.07
CA ASP A 25 6.47 -6.86 -4.94
C ASP A 25 7.83 -7.17 -5.58
N GLU A 26 8.79 -7.48 -4.72
CA GLU A 26 10.19 -7.79 -5.07
C GLU A 26 10.44 -9.32 -5.10
N GLY A 27 9.37 -10.12 -5.11
CA GLY A 27 9.38 -11.58 -5.06
C GLY A 27 9.61 -12.17 -3.67
N THR A 28 10.58 -11.63 -2.91
CA THR A 28 10.92 -12.13 -1.55
C THR A 28 10.37 -11.27 -0.42
N ALA A 29 10.02 -10.03 -0.72
CA ALA A 29 9.52 -9.05 0.24
C ALA A 29 8.51 -8.12 -0.44
N LEU A 30 7.74 -7.42 0.39
CA LEU A 30 6.89 -6.32 0.00
C LEU A 30 7.42 -5.02 0.63
N THR A 31 7.32 -3.95 -0.17
CA THR A 31 7.52 -2.57 0.27
C THR A 31 6.24 -1.78 0.03
N LEU A 32 5.74 -1.11 1.06
CA LEU A 32 4.58 -0.22 0.96
C LEU A 32 5.05 1.24 0.97
N ILE A 33 4.51 2.05 0.05
CA ILE A 33 4.71 3.50 0.01
C ILE A 33 3.38 4.15 0.38
N ASP A 34 3.38 4.93 1.47
CA ASP A 34 2.22 5.52 2.14
C ASP A 34 1.14 4.51 2.59
N THR A 35 0.27 4.93 3.52
CA THR A 35 -0.71 4.04 4.18
C THR A 35 -2.16 4.50 4.01
N LEU A 36 -2.41 5.47 3.13
CA LEU A 36 -3.73 6.06 2.87
C LEU A 36 -4.25 6.85 4.10
N PHE A 37 -5.58 6.96 4.28
CA PHE A 37 -6.20 7.75 5.36
C PHE A 37 -7.02 6.89 6.35
N ASP A 38 -7.23 5.61 6.03
CA ASP A 38 -8.07 4.75 6.84
C ASP A 38 -7.51 4.64 8.28
N THR A 39 -8.39 4.50 9.27
CA THR A 39 -7.99 4.42 10.68
C THR A 39 -7.32 3.10 11.06
N ASP A 40 -7.31 2.16 10.12
CA ASP A 40 -6.73 0.83 10.24
C ASP A 40 -6.08 0.41 8.91
N ALA A 41 -5.31 -0.67 8.96
CA ALA A 41 -4.60 -1.22 7.80
C ALA A 41 -5.46 -2.16 6.94
N ARG A 42 -6.78 -2.29 7.18
CA ARG A 42 -7.59 -3.39 6.62
C ARG A 42 -7.55 -3.42 5.11
N ARG A 43 -7.71 -2.26 4.47
CA ARG A 43 -7.66 -2.12 3.01
C ARG A 43 -6.33 -2.60 2.42
N ILE A 44 -5.22 -2.28 3.08
CA ILE A 44 -3.88 -2.68 2.65
C ILE A 44 -3.70 -4.18 2.81
N ILE A 45 -4.09 -4.74 3.96
CA ILE A 45 -4.00 -6.19 4.25
C ILE A 45 -4.84 -7.00 3.26
N ASP A 46 -6.10 -6.63 3.03
CA ASP A 46 -6.97 -7.29 2.07
C ASP A 46 -6.36 -7.26 0.66
N ARG A 47 -5.63 -6.17 0.36
CA ARG A 47 -5.02 -6.01 -0.95
C ARG A 47 -3.73 -6.80 -1.14
N ILE A 48 -2.90 -6.91 -0.11
CA ILE A 48 -1.77 -7.84 -0.05
C ILE A 48 -2.28 -9.29 -0.28
N GLY A 49 -3.33 -9.69 0.43
CA GLY A 49 -3.94 -11.01 0.25
C GLY A 49 -4.45 -11.24 -1.18
N SER A 50 -5.04 -10.23 -1.81
CA SER A 50 -5.59 -10.33 -3.18
C SER A 50 -4.54 -10.60 -4.27
N ILE A 51 -3.25 -10.37 -4.00
CA ILE A 51 -2.14 -10.69 -4.91
C ILE A 51 -1.43 -12.00 -4.53
N GLY A 52 -2.01 -12.80 -3.62
CA GLY A 52 -1.45 -14.07 -3.18
C GLY A 52 -0.25 -13.95 -2.23
N ARG A 53 -0.08 -12.78 -1.60
CA ARG A 53 0.98 -12.51 -0.63
C ARG A 53 0.45 -12.45 0.79
N SER A 54 1.34 -12.53 1.77
CA SER A 54 1.02 -12.45 3.19
C SER A 54 1.44 -11.11 3.78
N VAL A 55 0.77 -10.65 4.84
CA VAL A 55 1.18 -9.39 5.52
C VAL A 55 2.58 -9.51 6.14
N GLU A 56 2.98 -10.73 6.51
CA GLU A 56 4.32 -11.04 7.00
C GLU A 56 5.40 -10.79 5.94
N ASP A 57 5.04 -10.72 4.65
CA ASP A 57 5.97 -10.37 3.58
C ASP A 57 6.29 -8.87 3.55
N LEU A 58 5.50 -8.01 4.23
CA LEU A 58 5.73 -6.57 4.29
C LEU A 58 6.91 -6.24 5.21
N LYS A 59 8.06 -5.92 4.60
CA LYS A 59 9.31 -5.64 5.33
C LYS A 59 9.60 -4.15 5.47
N HIS A 60 9.02 -3.33 4.60
CA HIS A 60 9.29 -1.90 4.55
C HIS A 60 8.00 -1.10 4.37
N ILE A 61 7.92 0.01 5.11
CA ILE A 61 6.92 1.07 4.92
C ILE A 61 7.68 2.37 4.73
N VAL A 62 7.46 3.04 3.61
CA VAL A 62 8.07 4.32 3.25
C VAL A 62 6.97 5.37 3.25
N LEU A 63 7.13 6.42 4.06
CA LEU A 63 6.19 7.53 4.13
C LEU A 63 6.75 8.70 3.32
N THR A 64 5.93 9.27 2.43
CA THR A 64 6.33 10.44 1.64
C THR A 64 6.46 11.68 2.52
N HIS A 65 5.50 11.90 3.42
CA HIS A 65 5.47 12.96 4.42
C HIS A 65 4.44 12.65 5.51
N ALA A 66 4.40 13.45 6.58
CA ALA A 66 3.65 13.15 7.80
C ALA A 66 2.28 13.86 7.91
N HIS A 67 1.56 14.04 6.80
CA HIS A 67 0.14 14.39 6.89
C HIS A 67 -0.69 13.12 7.12
N ARG A 68 -1.79 13.23 7.87
CA ARG A 68 -2.69 12.10 8.17
C ARG A 68 -3.12 11.30 6.94
N SER A 69 -3.17 11.94 5.78
CA SER A 69 -3.55 11.29 4.52
C SER A 69 -2.49 10.32 3.96
N HIS A 70 -1.35 10.17 4.64
CA HIS A 70 -0.23 9.30 4.28
C HIS A 70 0.25 8.43 5.46
N LEU A 71 -0.35 8.55 6.65
CA LEU A 71 0.06 7.91 7.91
C LEU A 71 -0.90 6.82 8.36
#